data_AF-A0A6A9SV34-F1
#
_entry.id   AF-A0A6A9SV34-F1
#
_cell.length_a   1.000
_cell.length_b   1.000
_cell.length_c   1.000
_cell.angle_alpha   90.00
_cell.angle_beta   90.00
_cell.angle_gamma   90.00
#
_symmetry.space_group_name_H-M   'P 1'
#
loop_
_entity.id
_entity.type
_entity.pdbx_description
1 polymer ?
#
loop_
_entity_poly.entity_id
_entity_poly.type
_entity_poly.pdbx_seq_one_letter_code
_entity_poly.pdbx_strand_id
1 'polypeptide(L)'
;MSSRTFDRDTILDLTVNVIPLAILGVFIVTFVLYSPGPFAFDSVASTLQLSIIGTTFVGLLALTYYMGKAVAGAEKRLGIHAETTTYDPETGSSIPGGHDEADEAELDADADDPELPDEE
;
A
#
# COMPACT_ATOMS: atom_id res chain seq x y z
N MET A 1 13.42 -9.91 -18.15
CA MET A 1 12.17 -9.47 -17.49
C MET A 1 12.02 -10.24 -16.20
N SER A 2 12.39 -9.66 -15.07
CA SER A 2 12.28 -10.30 -13.76
C SER A 2 10.81 -10.41 -13.41
N SER A 3 10.28 -11.63 -13.30
CA SER A 3 8.95 -11.93 -12.79
C SER A 3 8.83 -11.36 -11.36
N ARG A 4 8.36 -10.13 -11.23
CA ARG A 4 8.14 -9.51 -9.92
C ARG A 4 6.93 -10.25 -9.33
N THR A 5 7.18 -11.11 -8.35
CA THR A 5 6.18 -11.99 -7.74
C THR A 5 5.10 -11.23 -6.97
N PHE A 6 5.20 -9.90 -6.89
CA PHE A 6 4.26 -8.98 -6.27
C PHE A 6 4.27 -7.64 -6.99
N ASP A 7 3.11 -7.00 -7.08
CA ASP A 7 3.01 -5.62 -7.56
C ASP A 7 3.62 -4.62 -6.57
N ARG A 8 3.96 -3.42 -7.04
CA ARG A 8 4.49 -2.31 -6.24
C ARG A 8 3.53 -1.94 -5.11
N ASP A 9 2.23 -1.92 -5.37
CA ASP A 9 1.22 -1.59 -4.36
C ASP A 9 1.11 -2.69 -3.29
N THR A 10 1.18 -3.95 -3.69
CA THR A 10 1.23 -5.08 -2.74
C THR A 10 2.48 -5.04 -1.87
N ILE A 11 3.63 -4.73 -2.47
CA ILE A 11 4.88 -4.55 -1.73
C ILE A 11 4.77 -3.34 -0.78
N LEU A 12 4.12 -2.26 -1.20
CA LEU A 12 3.89 -1.07 -0.38
C LEU A 12 3.05 -1.42 0.85
N ASP A 13 1.91 -2.08 0.67
CA ASP A 13 1.00 -2.47 1.76
C ASP A 13 1.67 -3.45 2.75
N LEU A 14 2.40 -4.43 2.23
CA LEU A 14 3.16 -5.36 3.07
C LEU A 14 4.27 -4.65 3.84
N THR A 15 4.98 -3.72 3.20
CA THR A 15 6.07 -2.97 3.84
C THR A 15 5.55 -2.04 4.94
N VAL A 16 4.42 -1.34 4.71
CA VAL A 16 3.78 -0.46 5.70
C VAL A 16 3.40 -1.23 6.97
N ASN A 17 3.03 -2.51 6.86
CA ASN A 17 2.75 -3.37 8.02
C ASN A 17 4.01 -3.98 8.67
N VAL A 18 5.05 -4.28 7.87
CA VAL A 18 6.32 -4.84 8.37
C VAL A 18 7.11 -3.82 9.19
N ILE A 19 7.04 -2.52 8.88
CA ILE A 19 7.77 -1.48 9.62
C ILE A 19 7.34 -1.41 11.10
N PRO A 20 6.05 -1.24 11.45
CA PRO A 20 5.59 -1.31 12.84
C PRO A 20 5.99 -2.62 13.53
N LEU A 21 5.90 -3.75 12.84
CA LEU A 21 6.27 -5.06 13.38
C LEU A 21 7.75 -5.11 13.76
N ALA A 22 8.65 -4.62 12.89
CA ALA A 22 10.08 -4.57 13.15
C ALA A 22 10.40 -3.69 14.36
N ILE A 23 9.79 -2.50 14.45
CA ILE A 23 9.98 -1.57 15.56
C ILE A 23 9.52 -2.19 16.88
N LEU A 24 8.34 -2.81 16.91
CA LEU A 24 7.82 -3.52 18.09
C LEU A 24 8.75 -4.66 18.51
N GLY A 25 9.23 -5.46 17.54
CA GLY A 25 10.16 -6.56 17.79
C GLY A 25 11.46 -6.08 18.45
N VAL A 26 12.04 -4.99 17.94
CA VAL A 26 13.25 -4.38 18.53
C VAL A 26 12.99 -3.94 19.98
N PHE A 27 11.86 -3.28 20.27
CA PHE A 27 11.55 -2.86 21.63
C PHE A 27 11.29 -4.02 22.58
N ILE A 28 10.58 -5.06 22.15
CA ILE A 28 10.37 -6.27 22.95
C ILE A 28 11.72 -6.91 23.28
N VAL A 29 12.57 -7.12 22.28
CA VAL A 29 13.90 -7.73 22.46
C VAL A 29 14.77 -6.88 23.38
N THR A 30 14.82 -5.57 23.15
CA THR A 30 15.59 -4.64 23.97
C THR A 30 15.09 -4.65 25.42
N PHE A 31 13.77 -4.63 25.64
CA PHE A 31 13.19 -4.69 26.97
C PHE A 31 13.56 -5.99 27.69
N VAL A 32 13.43 -7.14 27.03
CA VAL A 32 13.74 -8.45 27.63
C VAL A 32 15.23 -8.58 27.95
N LEU A 33 16.13 -8.05 27.13
CA LEU A 33 17.58 -8.17 27.30
C LEU A 33 18.17 -7.16 28.28
N TYR A 34 17.67 -5.92 28.32
CA TYR A 34 18.29 -4.82 29.07
C TYR A 34 17.51 -4.40 30.33
N SER A 35 16.24 -4.76 30.48
CA SER A 35 15.48 -4.50 31.72
C SER A 35 15.56 -5.54 32.87
N PRO A 36 16.23 -6.72 32.79
CA PRO A 36 16.23 -7.70 33.89
C PRO A 36 17.18 -7.41 35.07
N GLY A 37 17.38 -6.13 35.40
CA GLY A 37 18.11 -5.72 36.59
C GLY A 37 17.35 -6.00 37.90
N PRO A 38 18.06 -6.14 39.04
CA PRO A 38 17.50 -6.58 40.32
C PRO A 38 16.49 -5.63 40.99
N PHE A 39 16.18 -4.47 40.39
CA PHE A 39 15.36 -3.41 41.02
C PHE A 39 14.26 -2.80 40.12
N ALA A 40 13.91 -3.40 38.97
CA ALA A 40 13.12 -2.71 37.95
C ALA A 40 11.84 -3.43 37.46
N PHE A 41 11.55 -4.65 37.94
CA PHE A 41 10.33 -5.36 37.57
C PHE A 41 9.23 -5.19 38.62
N ASP A 42 8.32 -4.25 38.38
CA ASP A 42 6.94 -4.52 38.78
C ASP A 42 6.43 -5.64 37.87
N SER A 43 6.37 -6.87 38.43
CA SER A 43 5.99 -8.08 37.69
C SER A 43 4.61 -7.96 37.05
N VAL A 44 3.67 -7.26 37.69
CA VAL A 44 2.31 -7.10 37.16
C VAL A 44 2.32 -6.12 36.01
N ALA A 45 2.90 -4.94 36.20
CA ALA A 45 2.95 -3.90 35.16
C ALA A 45 3.73 -4.37 33.92
N SER A 46 4.86 -5.04 34.11
CA SER A 46 5.70 -5.52 33.01
C SER A 46 5.06 -6.68 32.26
N THR A 47 4.39 -7.59 32.97
CA THR A 47 3.62 -8.67 32.33
C THR A 47 2.48 -8.09 31.51
N LEU A 48 1.75 -7.12 32.06
CA LEU A 48 0.65 -6.46 31.36
C LEU A 48 1.15 -5.73 30.11
N GLN A 49 2.23 -4.94 30.23
CA GLN A 49 2.86 -4.26 29.10
C GLN A 49 3.30 -5.23 28.01
N LEU A 50 4.03 -6.29 28.37
CA LEU A 50 4.47 -7.31 27.41
C LEU A 50 3.30 -8.08 26.79
N SER A 51 2.23 -8.33 27.53
CA SER A 51 1.04 -8.99 26.98
C SER A 51 0.32 -8.14 25.96
N ILE A 52 0.17 -6.84 26.20
CA ILE A 52 -0.49 -5.91 25.29
C ILE A 52 0.35 -5.78 24.02
N ILE A 53 1.62 -5.42 24.17
CA ILE A 53 2.56 -5.24 23.06
C ILE A 53 2.73 -6.55 22.28
N GLY A 54 2.89 -7.68 22.99
CA GLY A 54 3.03 -9.01 22.40
C GLY A 54 1.79 -9.43 21.62
N THR A 55 0.59 -9.18 22.15
CA THR A 55 -0.67 -9.46 21.43
C THR A 55 -0.76 -8.62 20.16
N THR A 56 -0.43 -7.33 20.23
CA THR A 56 -0.39 -6.45 19.05
C THR A 56 0.65 -6.95 18.03
N PHE A 57 1.85 -7.34 18.47
CA PHE A 57 2.88 -7.89 17.59
C PHE A 57 2.39 -9.15 16.86
N VAL A 58 1.80 -10.11 17.59
CA VAL A 58 1.27 -11.34 17.01
C VAL A 58 0.11 -11.06 16.07
N GLY A 59 -0.80 -10.15 16.44
CA GLY A 59 -1.91 -9.74 15.58
C GLY A 59 -1.45 -9.13 14.26
N LEU A 60 -0.47 -8.22 14.32
CA LEU A 60 0.12 -7.61 13.13
C LEU A 60 0.88 -8.63 12.28
N LEU A 61 1.66 -9.52 12.90
CA LEU A 61 2.36 -10.60 12.20
C LEU A 61 1.38 -11.50 11.45
N ALA A 62 0.31 -11.92 12.12
CA ALA A 62 -0.72 -12.75 11.53
C ALA A 62 -1.38 -12.03 10.35
N LEU A 63 -1.81 -10.78 10.54
CA LEU A 63 -2.49 -10.00 9.51
C LEU A 63 -1.58 -9.80 8.28
N THR A 64 -0.33 -9.39 8.50
CA THR A 64 0.67 -9.21 7.44
C THR A 64 0.85 -10.50 6.64
N TYR A 65 0.96 -11.64 7.31
CA TYR A 65 1.10 -12.95 6.67
C TYR A 65 -0.14 -13.35 5.87
N TYR A 66 -1.33 -13.17 6.44
CA TYR A 66 -2.58 -13.51 5.75
C TYR A 66 -2.81 -12.63 4.52
N MET A 67 -2.53 -11.32 4.61
CA MET A 67 -2.63 -10.41 3.47
C MET A 67 -1.68 -10.83 2.35
N GLY A 68 -0.40 -11.08 2.67
CA GLY A 68 0.56 -11.55 1.66
C GLY A 68 0.17 -12.89 1.03
N LYS A 69 -0.33 -13.83 1.84
CA LYS A 69 -0.79 -15.13 1.35
C LYS A 69 -2.06 -15.02 0.49
N ALA A 70 -2.99 -14.16 0.86
CA ALA A 70 -4.23 -13.94 0.11
C ALA A 70 -3.92 -13.31 -1.26
N VAL A 71 -3.07 -12.27 -1.29
CA VAL A 71 -2.68 -11.60 -2.53
C VAL A 71 -1.89 -12.53 -3.46
N ALA A 72 -0.88 -13.24 -2.93
CA ALA A 72 -0.13 -14.23 -3.71
C ALA A 72 -1.04 -15.34 -4.30
N GLY A 73 -2.16 -15.63 -3.64
CA GLY A 73 -3.17 -16.58 -4.12
C GLY A 73 -4.07 -16.00 -5.21
N ALA A 74 -4.43 -14.73 -5.11
CA ALA A 74 -5.26 -14.02 -6.07
C ALA A 74 -4.51 -13.75 -7.39
N GLU A 75 -3.27 -13.27 -7.31
CA GLU A 75 -2.43 -12.99 -8.49
C GLU A 75 -2.20 -14.26 -9.34
N LYS A 76 -2.07 -15.43 -8.69
CA LYS A 76 -1.96 -16.72 -9.38
C LYS A 76 -3.22 -17.16 -10.11
N ARG A 77 -4.40 -16.69 -9.70
CA ARG A 77 -5.71 -17.10 -10.23
C ARG A 77 -6.23 -16.16 -11.31
N LEU A 78 -5.99 -14.86 -11.15
CA LEU A 78 -6.60 -13.81 -11.97
C LEU A 78 -5.63 -13.19 -12.99
N GLY A 79 -4.33 -13.52 -12.93
CA GLY A 79 -3.32 -12.80 -13.68
C GLY A 79 -3.00 -11.45 -13.02
N ILE A 80 -1.86 -10.87 -13.37
CA ILE A 80 -1.23 -9.72 -12.68
C ILE A 80 -1.93 -8.40 -13.04
N HIS A 81 -3.26 -8.33 -13.02
CA HIS A 81 -4.01 -7.07 -13.22
C HIS A 81 -5.33 -7.14 -12.46
N ALA A 82 -5.26 -7.03 -11.13
CA ALA A 82 -6.41 -6.58 -10.38
C ALA A 82 -6.48 -5.06 -10.59
N GLU A 83 -7.27 -4.66 -11.58
CA GLU A 83 -7.52 -3.29 -12.02
C GLU A 83 -7.63 -2.31 -10.84
N THR A 84 -6.66 -1.40 -10.71
CA THR A 84 -6.79 -0.25 -9.82
C THR A 84 -7.76 0.71 -10.49
N THR A 85 -8.98 0.77 -10.00
CA THR A 85 -9.91 1.79 -10.43
C THR A 85 -9.50 3.14 -9.84
N THR A 86 -9.22 4.11 -10.71
CA THR A 86 -8.98 5.49 -10.30
C THR A 86 -10.34 6.16 -10.03
N TYR A 87 -10.49 6.75 -8.85
CA TYR A 87 -11.65 7.56 -8.49
C TYR A 87 -11.44 9.00 -9.01
N ASP A 88 -12.30 9.42 -9.94
CA ASP A 88 -12.34 10.81 -10.41
C ASP A 88 -13.25 11.63 -9.49
N PRO A 89 -12.70 12.59 -8.71
CA PRO A 89 -13.48 13.42 -7.80
C PRO A 89 -14.39 14.43 -8.53
N GLU A 90 -14.20 14.68 -9.82
CA GLU A 90 -14.99 15.65 -10.59
C GLU A 90 -16.23 15.01 -11.23
N THR A 91 -16.11 13.78 -11.75
CA THR A 91 -17.24 13.05 -12.34
C THR A 91 -17.92 12.07 -11.37
N GLY A 92 -17.33 11.81 -10.20
CA GLY A 92 -17.84 10.88 -9.21
C GLY A 92 -17.86 9.42 -9.69
N SER A 93 -17.10 9.11 -10.74
CA SER A 93 -17.08 7.82 -11.40
C SER A 93 -15.72 7.13 -11.27
N SER A 94 -15.79 5.80 -11.27
CA SER A 94 -14.68 4.88 -11.17
C SER A 94 -14.21 4.52 -12.59
N ILE A 95 -13.06 5.04 -13.04
CA ILE A 95 -12.50 4.76 -14.37
C ILE A 95 -11.54 3.56 -14.30
N PRO A 96 -11.68 2.56 -15.19
CA PRO A 96 -10.69 1.49 -15.35
C PRO A 96 -9.31 2.11 -15.57
N GLY A 97 -8.35 1.85 -14.67
CA GLY A 97 -7.01 2.41 -14.75
C GLY A 97 -6.23 1.84 -15.93
N GLY A 98 -6.39 2.42 -17.12
CA GLY A 98 -5.52 2.23 -18.27
C GLY A 98 -4.23 3.01 -18.06
N HIS A 99 -3.10 2.31 -17.90
CA HIS A 99 -1.82 2.88 -18.28
C HIS A 99 -1.80 2.97 -19.82
N ASP A 100 -2.40 4.01 -20.37
CA ASP A 100 -2.18 4.39 -21.76
C ASP A 100 -1.07 5.44 -21.78
N GLU A 101 0.18 4.95 -21.85
CA GLU A 101 1.23 5.72 -22.53
C GLU A 101 0.88 5.74 -24.03
N ALA A 102 0.99 6.93 -24.65
CA ALA A 102 0.60 7.31 -26.02
C ALA A 102 -0.88 7.72 -26.14
N ASP A 103 -1.23 8.97 -26.48
CA ASP A 103 -0.71 9.72 -27.63
C ASP A 103 -0.90 11.23 -27.37
N GLU A 104 0.19 11.93 -27.05
CA GLU A 104 0.22 13.39 -27.19
C GLU A 104 0.35 13.70 -28.68
N ALA A 105 -0.79 13.83 -29.36
CA ALA A 105 -0.89 14.50 -30.65
C ALA A 105 -1.97 15.57 -30.53
N GLU A 106 -1.51 16.76 -30.19
CA GLU A 106 -2.24 18.02 -30.12
C GLU A 106 -3.16 18.18 -31.35
N LEU A 107 -4.47 18.29 -31.10
CA LEU A 107 -5.40 18.86 -32.05
C LEU A 107 -5.50 20.36 -31.74
N ASP A 108 -4.50 21.13 -32.19
CA ASP A 108 -4.59 22.59 -32.24
C ASP A 108 -5.63 22.98 -33.29
N ALA A 109 -6.88 23.07 -32.84
CA ALA A 109 -7.93 23.81 -33.50
C ALA A 109 -7.95 25.22 -32.90
N ASP A 110 -6.94 26.03 -33.21
CA ASP A 110 -7.02 27.46 -32.98
C ASP A 110 -7.78 28.12 -34.14
N ALA A 111 -8.91 28.70 -33.75
CA ALA A 111 -9.79 29.48 -34.56
C ALA A 111 -9.16 30.86 -34.84
N ASP A 112 -9.21 31.32 -36.08
CA ASP A 112 -9.11 32.74 -36.40
C ASP A 112 -10.07 33.08 -37.57
N ASP A 113 -11.27 33.51 -37.18
CA ASP A 113 -12.03 34.70 -37.62
C ASP A 113 -12.31 34.97 -39.14
N PRO A 114 -13.19 35.93 -39.52
CA PRO A 114 -14.34 35.64 -40.37
C PRO A 114 -14.46 36.62 -41.56
N GLU A 115 -14.32 36.18 -42.80
CA GLU A 115 -14.63 37.05 -43.94
C GLU A 115 -15.48 36.32 -44.99
N LEU A 116 -16.75 36.75 -45.08
CA LEU A 116 -17.52 36.65 -46.31
C LEU A 116 -16.89 37.58 -47.36
N PRO A 117 -16.76 37.14 -48.60
CA PRO A 117 -16.89 38.03 -49.73
C PRO A 117 -18.08 37.64 -50.61
N ASP A 118 -18.70 38.69 -51.15
CA ASP A 118 -19.85 38.73 -52.04
C ASP A 118 -19.60 38.13 -53.45
N GLU A 119 -20.72 37.97 -54.19
CA GLU A 119 -20.87 37.87 -55.67
C GLU A 119 -20.58 36.48 -56.30
N GLU A 120 -21.39 35.90 -57.20
CA GLU A 120 -22.35 36.42 -58.22
C GLU A 120 -23.66 35.60 -58.31
#